data_AF-A0A2P8I9F6-F1
#
_entry.id   AF-A0A2P8I9F6-F1
#
_cell.length_a   1.000
_cell.length_b   1.000
_cell.length_c   1.000
_cell.angle_alpha   90.00
_cell.angle_beta   90.00
_cell.angle_gamma   90.00
#
_symmetry.space_group_name_H-M   'P 1'
#
loop_
_entity.id
_entity.type
_entity.pdbx_description
1 polymer ?
#
loop_
_entity_poly.entity_id
_entity_poly.type
_entity_poly.pdbx_seq_one_letter_code
_entity_poly.pdbx_strand_id
1 'polypeptide(L)'
;MSEADLREGLQAAVGDEPPLNFDPDELIRRAQDARRRRRALVAVAVVTLALTGTVLALPGVLDRRMAVDAASGSVLTTAPSPAVLSSRPEPLSATTVPPPPTTAEPTTGVRSFLSGYLTGRFPEVVPGAKVTEVQVNEVRDADPRHFSAVVRFIDGTGPSGAVVRLIAPSGREHLARFCAEVECDDPQSRKDGTLLATGVTGDPASKVVVSRAVAHLRVDGSVVQVTAYGYDPGRGSELPDVALTVDQLVALATDPNLAVP
;
A
#
# COMPACT_ATOMS: atom_id res chain seq x y z
N MET A 1 51.37 -5.85 -22.05
CA MET A 1 51.02 -4.75 -21.12
C MET A 1 51.81 -4.97 -19.86
N SER A 2 52.65 -4.02 -19.50
CA SER A 2 53.52 -4.13 -18.33
C SER A 2 52.78 -3.63 -17.09
N GLU A 3 53.16 -4.12 -15.90
CA GLU A 3 52.62 -3.64 -14.62
C GLU A 3 52.87 -2.14 -14.42
N ALA A 4 53.92 -1.61 -15.05
CA ALA A 4 54.22 -0.17 -15.07
C ALA A 4 53.12 0.62 -15.79
N ASP A 5 52.65 0.14 -16.95
CA ASP A 5 51.58 0.80 -17.71
C ASP A 5 50.25 0.83 -16.93
N LEU A 6 49.98 -0.22 -16.15
CA LEU A 6 48.79 -0.28 -15.28
C LEU A 6 48.90 0.66 -14.09
N ARG A 7 50.09 0.79 -13.48
CA ARG A 7 50.31 1.75 -12.38
C ARG A 7 50.18 3.18 -12.86
N GLU A 8 50.74 3.51 -14.02
CA GLU A 8 50.68 4.86 -14.58
C GLU A 8 49.25 5.23 -15.00
N GLY A 9 48.51 4.29 -15.60
CA GLY A 9 47.10 4.49 -15.95
C GLY A 9 46.20 4.74 -14.74
N LEU A 10 46.42 4.01 -13.63
CA LEU A 10 45.67 4.22 -12.39
C LEU A 10 46.04 5.53 -11.70
N GLN A 11 47.31 5.94 -11.75
CA GLN A 11 47.75 7.18 -11.11
C GLN A 11 47.25 8.43 -11.87
N ALA A 12 47.14 8.36 -13.20
CA ALA A 12 46.53 9.40 -14.02
C ALA A 12 45.02 9.55 -13.78
N ALA A 13 44.31 8.44 -13.55
CA ALA A 13 42.86 8.47 -13.29
C ALA A 13 42.48 9.08 -11.93
N VAL A 14 43.39 9.03 -10.94
CA VAL A 14 43.15 9.56 -9.58
C VAL A 14 43.56 11.04 -9.45
N GLY A 15 44.42 11.54 -10.34
CA GLY A 15 44.95 12.91 -10.25
C GLY A 15 43.97 14.02 -10.62
N ASP A 16 42.97 13.73 -11.46
CA ASP A 16 42.05 14.73 -12.03
C ASP A 16 40.68 14.79 -11.34
N GLU A 17 40.42 13.95 -10.33
CA GLU A 17 39.17 14.07 -9.57
C GLU A 17 39.25 15.24 -8.57
N PRO A 18 38.38 16.25 -8.69
CA PRO A 18 38.27 17.29 -7.67
C PRO A 18 37.94 16.63 -6.34
N PRO A 19 38.45 17.14 -5.20
CA PRO A 19 38.23 16.53 -3.90
C PRO A 19 36.72 16.36 -3.69
N LEU A 20 36.28 15.10 -3.66
CA LEU A 20 34.93 14.75 -3.26
C LEU A 20 34.76 15.31 -1.86
N ASN A 21 33.95 16.38 -1.73
CA ASN A 21 33.42 16.85 -0.44
C ASN A 21 32.43 15.81 0.08
N PHE A 22 32.90 14.58 0.24
CA PHE A 22 32.20 13.52 0.90
C PHE A 22 32.41 13.76 2.37
N ASP A 23 31.44 14.43 2.99
CA ASP A 23 31.38 14.57 4.42
C ASP A 23 30.68 13.31 4.99
N PRO A 24 31.42 12.34 5.54
CA PRO A 24 30.83 11.14 6.12
C PRO A 24 29.90 11.49 7.28
N ASP A 25 30.12 12.61 7.97
CA ASP A 25 29.30 13.04 9.09
C ASP A 25 27.94 13.55 8.61
N GLU A 26 27.85 14.18 7.43
CA GLU A 26 26.57 14.57 6.83
C GLU A 26 25.73 13.35 6.47
N LEU A 27 26.35 12.31 5.91
CA LEU A 27 25.68 11.04 5.61
C LEU A 27 25.22 10.31 6.87
N ILE A 28 26.06 10.28 7.91
CA ILE A 28 25.70 9.69 9.20
C ILE A 28 24.55 10.48 9.84
N ARG A 29 24.56 11.82 9.79
CA ARG A 29 23.46 12.67 10.29
C ARG A 29 22.17 12.41 9.53
N ARG A 30 22.18 12.35 8.19
CA ARG A 30 21.01 11.98 7.38
C ARG A 30 20.49 10.58 7.75
N ALA A 31 21.39 9.60 7.92
CA ALA A 31 21.02 8.25 8.30
C ALA A 31 20.42 8.18 9.73
N GLN A 32 20.96 8.95 10.68
CA GLN A 32 20.44 9.05 12.04
C GLN A 32 19.09 9.74 12.09
N ASP A 33 18.88 10.82 11.34
CA ASP A 33 17.60 11.52 11.24
C ASP A 33 16.53 10.63 10.61
N ALA A 34 16.86 9.91 9.54
CA ALA A 34 15.98 8.90 8.96
C ALA A 34 15.63 7.78 9.96
N ARG A 35 16.59 7.34 10.79
CA ARG A 35 16.37 6.30 11.81
C ARG A 35 15.56 6.82 13.01
N ARG A 36 15.73 8.08 13.41
CA ARG A 36 14.91 8.73 14.46
C ARG A 36 13.46 8.85 14.02
N ARG A 37 13.19 9.25 12.77
CA ARG A 37 11.83 9.28 12.21
C ARG A 37 11.15 7.90 12.26
N ARG A 38 11.88 6.82 11.95
CA ARG A 38 11.37 5.44 12.06
C ARG A 38 11.07 5.00 13.50
N ARG A 39 11.89 5.42 14.48
CA ARG A 39 11.67 5.07 15.90
C ARG A 39 10.49 5.81 16.52
N ALA A 40 10.18 7.03 16.07
CA ALA A 40 9.00 7.76 16.50
C ALA A 40 7.70 7.01 16.13
N LEU A 41 7.65 6.37 14.96
CA LEU A 41 6.49 5.59 14.53
C LEU A 41 6.29 4.28 15.32
N VAL A 42 7.38 3.61 15.73
CA VAL A 42 7.28 2.34 16.49
C VAL A 42 6.87 2.56 17.95
N ALA A 43 7.24 3.70 18.55
CA ALA A 43 6.87 4.00 19.95
C ALA A 43 5.37 4.28 20.14
N VAL A 44 4.68 4.79 19.12
CA VAL A 44 3.22 5.06 19.19
C VAL A 44 2.42 3.74 19.15
N ALA A 45 2.91 2.71 18.45
CA ALA A 45 2.21 1.42 18.35
C ALA A 45 2.20 0.61 19.67
N VAL A 46 3.19 0.78 20.54
CA VAL A 46 3.27 0.03 21.82
C VAL A 46 2.36 0.63 22.90
N VAL A 47 2.12 1.95 22.88
CA VAL A 47 1.30 2.61 23.91
C VAL A 47 -0.20 2.34 23.70
N THR A 48 -0.66 2.20 22.46
CA THR A 48 -2.08 1.93 22.17
C THR A 48 -2.49 0.49 22.48
N LEU A 49 -1.56 -0.46 22.44
CA LEU A 49 -1.80 -1.87 22.81
C LEU A 49 -1.86 -2.08 24.34
N ALA A 50 -1.25 -1.20 25.14
CA ALA A 50 -1.30 -1.28 26.60
C ALA A 50 -2.61 -0.75 27.19
N LEU A 51 -3.30 0.17 26.51
CA LEU A 51 -4.52 0.81 27.01
C LEU A 51 -5.81 0.03 26.71
N THR A 52 -5.80 -0.92 25.76
CA THR A 52 -6.96 -1.78 25.46
C THR A 52 -6.93 -3.14 26.17
N GLY A 53 -5.82 -3.48 26.85
CA GLY A 53 -5.61 -4.79 27.50
C GLY A 53 -5.93 -4.87 29.00
N THR A 54 -6.54 -3.86 29.63
CA THR A 54 -6.68 -3.79 31.11
C THR A 54 -8.11 -3.72 31.65
N VAL A 55 -9.12 -4.20 30.91
CA VAL A 55 -10.52 -4.19 31.40
C VAL A 55 -11.12 -5.59 31.64
N LEU A 56 -10.40 -6.70 31.41
CA LEU A 56 -10.94 -8.05 31.60
C LEU A 56 -10.02 -8.95 32.44
N ALA A 57 -9.73 -8.56 33.69
CA ALA A 57 -9.26 -9.49 34.72
C ALA A 57 -9.36 -8.89 36.13
N LEU A 58 -10.51 -9.01 36.79
CA LEU A 58 -10.58 -9.00 38.26
C LEU A 58 -11.58 -10.08 38.73
N PRO A 59 -11.10 -11.24 39.22
CA PRO A 59 -11.86 -12.06 40.15
C PRO A 59 -11.70 -11.47 41.56
N GLY A 60 -12.82 -11.31 42.27
CA GLY A 60 -12.90 -10.58 43.54
C GLY A 60 -12.11 -11.18 44.71
N VAL A 61 -12.05 -10.41 45.81
CA VAL A 61 -12.08 -10.80 47.25
C VAL A 61 -11.84 -9.57 48.16
N LEU A 62 -12.75 -9.37 49.14
CA LEU A 62 -12.78 -8.54 50.39
C LEU A 62 -13.03 -7.02 50.27
N ASP A 63 -14.22 -6.47 50.60
CA ASP A 63 -14.93 -6.33 51.90
C ASP A 63 -14.57 -5.03 52.66
N ARG A 64 -15.44 -4.01 52.57
CA ARG A 64 -15.72 -3.07 53.69
C ARG A 64 -17.07 -2.37 53.55
N ARG A 65 -17.94 -2.72 54.50
CA ARG A 65 -19.28 -2.19 54.84
C ARG A 65 -19.44 -0.66 54.74
N MET A 66 -20.54 -0.22 54.11
CA MET A 66 -21.44 0.78 54.69
C MET A 66 -22.85 0.60 54.12
N ALA A 67 -23.82 0.60 55.03
CA ALA A 67 -25.22 0.24 54.82
C ALA A 67 -26.01 1.34 54.12
N VAL A 68 -26.87 0.96 53.17
CA VAL A 68 -28.17 1.61 52.92
C VAL A 68 -29.16 0.53 52.50
N ASP A 69 -30.27 0.49 53.23
CA ASP A 69 -31.41 -0.43 53.10
C ASP A 69 -32.32 -0.12 51.91
N ALA A 70 -33.14 -1.12 51.59
CA ALA A 70 -34.41 -1.07 50.85
C ALA A 70 -34.38 -1.10 49.30
N ALA A 71 -34.61 -2.29 48.72
CA ALA A 71 -35.95 -2.66 48.20
C ALA A 71 -35.94 -4.09 47.62
N SER A 72 -36.86 -4.90 48.15
CA SER A 72 -37.16 -6.30 47.81
C SER A 72 -37.59 -6.51 46.36
N GLY A 73 -37.23 -7.64 45.76
CA GLY A 73 -37.86 -8.05 44.49
C GLY A 73 -37.31 -9.30 43.80
N SER A 74 -37.85 -10.45 44.18
CA SER A 74 -38.02 -11.68 43.38
C SER A 74 -36.80 -12.51 42.96
N VAL A 75 -36.67 -13.65 43.64
CA VAL A 75 -35.95 -14.85 43.21
C VAL A 75 -36.72 -15.52 42.08
N LEU A 76 -36.08 -15.74 40.93
CA LEU A 76 -36.52 -16.73 39.95
C LEU A 76 -35.37 -17.67 39.61
N THR A 77 -35.49 -18.87 40.16
CA THR A 77 -34.79 -20.07 39.74
C THR A 77 -35.40 -20.55 38.43
N THR A 78 -34.61 -20.68 37.37
CA THR A 78 -35.04 -21.36 36.14
C THR A 78 -34.00 -22.40 35.72
N ALA A 79 -34.51 -23.60 35.52
CA ALA A 79 -33.81 -24.85 35.28
C ALA A 79 -33.09 -24.89 33.91
N PRO A 80 -32.09 -25.77 33.74
CA PRO A 80 -31.46 -26.01 32.44
C PRO A 80 -32.46 -26.62 31.44
N SER A 81 -32.61 -25.94 30.30
CA SER A 81 -33.40 -26.38 29.15
C SER A 81 -32.73 -27.59 28.47
N PRO A 82 -33.49 -28.62 28.01
CA PRO A 82 -32.92 -29.72 27.25
C PRO A 82 -32.43 -29.25 25.87
N ALA A 83 -31.30 -29.82 25.45
CA ALA A 83 -30.68 -29.57 24.16
C ALA A 83 -31.60 -30.03 23.02
N VAL A 84 -32.02 -29.09 22.17
CA VAL A 84 -32.64 -29.39 20.88
C VAL A 84 -31.53 -29.74 19.90
N LEU A 85 -31.45 -31.01 19.51
CA LEU A 85 -30.64 -31.48 18.38
C LEU A 85 -31.19 -30.85 17.10
N SER A 86 -30.64 -29.70 16.73
CA SER A 86 -30.85 -29.11 15.41
C SER A 86 -30.00 -29.88 14.41
N SER A 87 -30.64 -30.79 13.67
CA SER A 87 -30.11 -31.41 12.46
C SER A 87 -29.86 -30.32 11.40
N ARG A 88 -28.70 -29.67 11.47
CA ARG A 88 -28.21 -28.75 10.44
C ARG A 88 -27.86 -29.58 9.20
N PRO A 89 -28.42 -29.27 8.02
CA PRO A 89 -28.02 -29.92 6.78
C PRO A 89 -26.53 -29.67 6.55
N GLU A 90 -25.80 -30.75 6.36
CA GLU A 90 -24.39 -30.78 5.99
C GLU A 90 -24.22 -29.93 4.70
N PRO A 91 -23.41 -28.85 4.72
CA PRO A 91 -23.15 -28.10 3.51
C PRO A 91 -22.39 -29.02 2.55
N LEU A 92 -23.01 -29.30 1.40
CA LEU A 92 -22.41 -29.96 0.26
C LEU A 92 -20.99 -29.44 0.08
N SER A 93 -20.00 -30.32 0.26
CA SER A 93 -18.61 -30.07 -0.05
C SER A 93 -18.53 -29.43 -1.42
N ALA A 94 -18.22 -28.13 -1.45
CA ALA A 94 -17.97 -27.42 -2.69
C ALA A 94 -16.82 -28.15 -3.37
N THR A 95 -17.11 -28.86 -4.45
CA THR A 95 -16.12 -29.42 -5.36
C THR A 95 -15.20 -28.27 -5.75
N THR A 96 -14.02 -28.20 -5.11
CA THR A 96 -12.94 -27.30 -5.49
C THR A 96 -12.49 -27.77 -6.86
N VAL A 97 -13.11 -27.23 -7.90
CA VAL A 97 -12.61 -27.36 -9.26
C VAL A 97 -11.24 -26.69 -9.23
N PRO A 98 -10.14 -27.43 -9.42
CA PRO A 98 -8.83 -26.82 -9.48
C PRO A 98 -8.87 -25.80 -10.63
N PRO A 99 -8.41 -24.55 -10.40
CA PRO A 99 -8.35 -23.57 -11.47
C PRO A 99 -7.55 -24.18 -12.63
N PRO A 100 -8.01 -23.98 -13.88
CA PRO A 100 -7.28 -24.49 -15.03
C PRO A 100 -5.83 -24.00 -14.94
N PRO A 101 -4.83 -24.85 -15.22
CA PRO A 101 -3.43 -24.43 -15.21
C PRO A 101 -3.27 -23.33 -16.25
N THR A 102 -3.21 -22.09 -15.79
CA THR A 102 -2.97 -20.92 -16.63
C THR A 102 -1.52 -21.03 -17.09
N THR A 103 -1.33 -21.55 -18.30
CA THR A 103 -0.03 -21.52 -18.98
C THR A 103 0.39 -20.06 -19.07
N ALA A 104 1.35 -19.65 -18.25
CA ALA A 104 1.82 -18.28 -18.22
C ALA A 104 2.41 -17.94 -19.58
N GLU A 105 1.67 -17.19 -20.40
CA GLU A 105 2.19 -16.67 -21.65
C GLU A 105 3.43 -15.81 -21.37
N PRO A 106 4.43 -15.85 -22.27
CA PRO A 106 5.66 -15.09 -22.09
C PRO A 106 5.32 -13.59 -21.96
N THR A 107 5.82 -12.97 -20.89
CA THR A 107 5.66 -11.54 -20.54
C THR A 107 6.35 -10.58 -21.52
N THR A 108 6.73 -11.08 -22.70
CA THR A 108 7.40 -10.36 -23.77
C THR A 108 6.46 -9.29 -24.32
N GLY A 109 6.69 -8.05 -23.90
CA GLY A 109 5.95 -6.88 -24.40
C GLY A 109 5.21 -6.09 -23.35
N VAL A 110 5.00 -6.62 -22.12
CA VAL A 110 4.27 -5.91 -21.06
C VAL A 110 4.94 -4.57 -20.73
N ARG A 111 6.28 -4.55 -20.66
CA ARG A 111 7.05 -3.32 -20.42
C ARG A 111 6.83 -2.28 -21.51
N SER A 112 6.93 -2.67 -22.77
CA SER A 112 6.73 -1.78 -23.91
C SER A 112 5.29 -1.28 -23.98
N PHE A 113 4.32 -2.17 -23.74
CA PHE A 113 2.90 -1.86 -23.66
C PHE A 113 2.63 -0.82 -22.57
N LEU A 114 3.01 -1.08 -21.31
CA LEU A 114 2.74 -0.16 -20.21
C LEU A 114 3.44 1.18 -20.38
N SER A 115 4.68 1.17 -20.87
CA SER A 115 5.40 2.41 -21.16
C SER A 115 4.68 3.24 -22.21
N GLY A 116 4.30 2.65 -23.35
CA GLY A 116 3.60 3.35 -24.43
C GLY A 116 2.21 3.81 -24.01
N TYR A 117 1.46 2.92 -23.37
CA TYR A 117 0.11 3.18 -22.89
C TYR A 117 0.08 4.32 -21.87
N LEU A 118 0.91 4.27 -20.82
CA LEU A 118 0.93 5.32 -19.80
C LEU A 118 1.48 6.64 -20.35
N THR A 119 2.40 6.61 -21.32
CA THR A 119 2.88 7.84 -21.97
C THR A 119 1.76 8.56 -22.74
N GLY A 120 0.91 7.81 -23.45
CA GLY A 120 -0.20 8.37 -24.22
C GLY A 120 -1.44 8.71 -23.39
N ARG A 121 -1.85 7.81 -22.50
CA ARG A 121 -3.11 7.92 -21.75
C ARG A 121 -3.04 8.87 -20.57
N PHE A 122 -1.88 8.97 -19.91
CA PHE A 122 -1.76 9.77 -18.68
C PHE A 122 -2.08 11.26 -18.88
N PRO A 123 -1.59 11.96 -19.93
CA PRO A 123 -1.98 13.35 -20.19
C PRO A 123 -3.47 13.55 -20.51
N GLU A 124 -4.17 12.53 -21.00
CA GLU A 124 -5.62 12.60 -21.24
C GLU A 124 -6.41 12.59 -19.93
N VAL A 125 -5.92 11.84 -18.92
CA VAL A 125 -6.55 11.76 -17.59
C VAL A 125 -6.10 12.90 -16.69
N VAL A 126 -4.88 13.40 -16.86
CA VAL A 126 -4.28 14.49 -16.08
C VAL A 126 -3.98 15.67 -17.02
N PRO A 127 -4.98 16.52 -17.32
CA PRO A 127 -4.79 17.64 -18.23
C PRO A 127 -3.66 18.56 -17.78
N GLY A 128 -2.77 18.90 -18.71
CA GLY A 128 -1.61 19.74 -18.45
C GLY A 128 -0.38 19.01 -17.91
N ALA A 129 -0.49 17.70 -17.59
CA ALA A 129 0.68 16.90 -17.24
C ALA A 129 1.49 16.53 -18.48
N LYS A 130 2.81 16.72 -18.40
CA LYS A 130 3.78 16.22 -19.37
C LYS A 130 4.52 15.04 -18.76
N VAL A 131 4.27 13.84 -19.28
CA VAL A 131 5.03 12.64 -18.90
C VAL A 131 6.47 12.81 -19.37
N THR A 132 7.41 12.68 -18.45
CA THR A 132 8.85 12.78 -18.71
C THR A 132 9.50 11.41 -18.80
N GLU A 133 8.99 10.44 -18.04
CA GLU A 133 9.55 9.10 -17.97
C GLU A 133 8.51 8.09 -17.46
N VAL A 134 8.54 6.88 -18.00
CA VAL A 134 7.81 5.73 -17.46
C VAL A 134 8.79 4.59 -17.22
N GLN A 135 9.05 4.27 -15.96
CA GLN A 135 9.92 3.16 -15.57
C GLN A 135 9.08 1.96 -15.16
N VAL A 136 9.10 0.88 -15.95
CA VAL A 136 8.37 -0.35 -15.66
C VAL A 136 9.30 -1.41 -15.10
N ASN A 137 8.95 -1.94 -13.94
CA ASN A 137 9.62 -3.03 -13.26
C ASN A 137 8.67 -4.22 -13.10
N GLU A 138 9.18 -5.42 -13.33
CA GLU A 138 8.49 -6.68 -13.04
C GLU A 138 8.97 -7.20 -11.68
N VAL A 139 8.05 -7.51 -10.76
CA VAL A 139 8.39 -8.12 -9.48
C VAL A 139 8.17 -9.63 -9.61
N ARG A 140 9.22 -10.33 -10.04
CA ARG A 140 9.16 -11.76 -10.40
C ARG A 140 8.93 -12.70 -9.23
N ASP A 141 9.47 -12.34 -8.07
CA ASP A 141 9.41 -13.17 -6.85
C ASP A 141 8.16 -12.93 -6.01
N ALA A 142 7.24 -12.08 -6.49
CA ALA A 142 5.96 -11.87 -5.83
C ALA A 142 4.94 -12.93 -6.27
N ASP A 143 4.17 -13.42 -5.30
CA ASP A 143 2.96 -14.21 -5.52
C ASP A 143 1.75 -13.39 -5.04
N PRO A 144 0.88 -12.92 -5.96
CA PRO A 144 0.95 -13.05 -7.42
C PRO A 144 2.08 -12.22 -8.06
N ARG A 145 2.43 -12.63 -9.29
CA ARG A 145 3.24 -11.79 -10.18
C ARG A 145 2.55 -10.44 -10.38
N HIS A 146 3.32 -9.36 -10.25
CA HIS A 146 2.82 -8.03 -10.52
C HIS A 146 3.85 -7.16 -11.26
N PHE A 147 3.33 -6.18 -11.98
CA PHE A 147 4.11 -5.15 -12.66
C PHE A 147 3.93 -3.83 -11.93
N SER A 148 5.00 -3.05 -11.81
CA SER A 148 4.97 -1.72 -11.23
C SER A 148 5.57 -0.73 -12.21
N ALA A 149 4.82 0.29 -12.58
CA ALA A 149 5.27 1.39 -13.42
C ALA A 149 5.34 2.69 -12.59
N VAL A 150 6.49 3.35 -12.59
CA VAL A 150 6.66 4.70 -12.04
C VAL A 150 6.53 5.69 -13.19
N VAL A 151 5.48 6.51 -13.15
CA VAL A 151 5.22 7.59 -14.11
C VAL A 151 5.72 8.88 -13.50
N ARG A 152 6.79 9.45 -14.07
CA ARG A 152 7.29 10.78 -13.70
C ARG A 152 6.75 11.82 -14.66
N PHE A 153 6.22 12.91 -14.13
CA PHE A 153 5.61 13.96 -14.93
C PHE A 153 5.86 15.33 -14.33
N ILE A 154 5.60 16.36 -15.13
CA ILE A 154 5.60 17.76 -14.71
C ILE A 154 4.23 18.33 -15.04
N ASP A 155 3.60 19.01 -14.09
CA ASP A 155 2.33 19.71 -14.26
C ASP A 155 2.43 21.18 -13.79
N GLY A 156 1.29 21.85 -13.59
CA GLY A 156 1.24 23.22 -13.09
C GLY A 156 1.75 23.41 -11.66
N THR A 157 1.91 22.33 -10.89
CA THR A 157 2.41 22.33 -9.51
C THR A 157 3.91 22.04 -9.46
N GLY A 158 4.43 21.25 -10.40
CA GLY A 158 5.86 20.96 -10.53
C GLY A 158 6.15 19.51 -10.93
N PRO A 159 7.40 19.05 -10.75
CA PRO A 159 7.75 17.64 -10.98
C PRO A 159 7.13 16.74 -9.90
N SER A 160 6.44 15.68 -10.32
CA SER A 160 5.80 14.71 -9.44
C SER A 160 5.87 13.29 -10.01
N GLY A 161 5.39 12.32 -9.24
CA GLY A 161 5.38 10.91 -9.61
C GLY A 161 4.09 10.19 -9.20
N ALA A 162 3.66 9.28 -10.06
CA ALA A 162 2.62 8.30 -9.77
C ALA A 162 3.18 6.88 -9.94
N VAL A 163 2.68 5.94 -9.15
CA VAL A 163 2.99 4.53 -9.25
C VAL A 163 1.74 3.78 -9.65
N VAL A 164 1.82 3.03 -10.74
CA VAL A 164 0.77 2.13 -11.23
C VAL A 164 1.22 0.70 -11.00
N ARG A 165 0.48 -0.09 -10.22
CA ARG A 165 0.73 -1.52 -10.03
C ARG A 165 -0.39 -2.32 -10.68
N LEU A 166 -0.01 -3.32 -11.47
CA LEU A 166 -0.90 -4.30 -12.06
C LEU A 166 -0.62 -5.66 -11.44
N ILE A 167 -1.62 -6.19 -10.75
CA ILE A 167 -1.52 -7.42 -9.97
C ILE A 167 -2.38 -8.47 -10.67
N ALA A 168 -1.76 -9.60 -11.03
CA ALA A 168 -2.47 -10.71 -11.67
C ALA A 168 -3.53 -11.31 -10.72
N PRO A 169 -4.60 -11.93 -11.28
CA PRO A 169 -5.62 -12.59 -10.49
C PRO A 169 -5.06 -13.59 -9.48
N SER A 170 -5.37 -13.40 -8.20
CA SER A 170 -4.90 -14.30 -7.13
C SER A 170 -5.82 -14.33 -5.90
N GLY A 171 -7.11 -14.10 -6.13
CA GLY A 171 -8.12 -14.12 -5.08
C GLY A 171 -8.35 -12.76 -4.41
N ARG A 172 -9.33 -12.70 -3.49
CA ARG A 172 -9.90 -11.46 -2.94
C ARG A 172 -9.04 -10.75 -1.87
N GLU A 173 -7.88 -11.30 -1.52
CA GLU A 173 -7.09 -10.83 -0.36
C GLU A 173 -6.46 -9.43 -0.58
N HIS A 174 -6.31 -9.00 -1.83
CA HIS A 174 -5.54 -7.79 -2.17
C HIS A 174 -6.17 -6.49 -1.71
N LEU A 175 -7.50 -6.40 -1.62
CA LEU A 175 -8.14 -5.16 -1.19
C LEU A 175 -7.96 -4.90 0.30
N ALA A 176 -8.06 -5.96 1.12
CA ALA A 176 -7.79 -5.88 2.55
C ALA A 176 -6.32 -5.53 2.82
N ARG A 177 -5.40 -6.11 2.04
CA ARG A 177 -3.97 -5.79 2.12
C ARG A 177 -3.69 -4.35 1.72
N PHE A 178 -4.29 -3.86 0.64
CA PHE A 178 -4.22 -2.45 0.24
C PHE A 178 -4.66 -1.53 1.39
N CYS A 179 -5.82 -1.80 2.00
CA CYS A 179 -6.34 -1.02 3.11
C CYS A 179 -5.63 -1.22 4.46
N ALA A 180 -4.66 -2.15 4.53
CA ALA A 180 -3.75 -2.23 5.66
C ALA A 180 -2.55 -1.28 5.51
N GLU A 181 -2.22 -0.86 4.29
CA GLU A 181 -1.10 0.04 3.98
C GLU A 181 -1.52 1.52 3.93
N VAL A 182 -2.81 1.79 3.66
CA VAL A 182 -3.38 3.14 3.56
C VAL A 182 -4.63 3.26 4.43
N GLU A 183 -4.94 4.47 4.88
CA GLU A 183 -6.22 4.77 5.52
C GLU A 183 -7.30 4.78 4.42
N CYS A 184 -8.04 3.68 4.31
CA CYS A 184 -9.08 3.50 3.30
C CYS A 184 -10.44 4.07 3.71
N ASP A 185 -11.17 4.57 2.72
CA ASP A 185 -12.62 4.68 2.79
C ASP A 185 -13.29 3.31 2.64
N ASP A 186 -14.59 3.22 2.94
CA ASP A 186 -15.37 2.00 2.69
C ASP A 186 -15.33 1.62 1.20
N PRO A 187 -14.92 0.37 0.86
CA PRO A 187 -14.91 -0.08 -0.53
C PRO A 187 -16.28 0.06 -1.21
N GLN A 188 -16.26 0.63 -2.41
CA GLN A 188 -17.46 0.88 -3.20
C GLN A 188 -17.67 -0.24 -4.22
N SER A 189 -18.80 -0.94 -4.09
CA SER A 189 -19.27 -1.89 -5.11
C SER A 189 -19.85 -1.14 -6.31
N ARG A 190 -19.37 -1.48 -7.51
CA ARG A 190 -19.87 -0.91 -8.76
C ARG A 190 -20.88 -1.84 -9.44
N LYS A 191 -21.67 -1.29 -10.37
CA LYS A 191 -22.74 -2.02 -11.08
C LYS A 191 -22.22 -3.17 -11.96
N ASP A 192 -20.96 -3.10 -12.37
CA ASP A 192 -20.26 -4.11 -13.16
C ASP A 192 -19.69 -5.27 -12.30
N GLY A 193 -19.91 -5.24 -10.98
CA GLY A 193 -19.42 -6.25 -10.05
C GLY A 193 -17.97 -6.04 -9.60
N THR A 194 -17.33 -4.94 -10.01
CA THR A 194 -16.01 -4.55 -9.52
C THR A 194 -16.08 -3.87 -8.14
N LEU A 195 -14.97 -3.87 -7.42
CA LEU A 195 -14.81 -3.13 -6.16
C LEU A 195 -13.75 -2.05 -6.33
N LEU A 196 -14.03 -0.86 -5.80
CA LEU A 196 -13.11 0.27 -5.79
C LEU A 196 -12.82 0.67 -4.33
N ALA A 197 -11.56 0.77 -3.95
CA ALA A 197 -11.16 1.36 -2.68
C ALA A 197 -10.28 2.58 -2.93
N THR A 198 -10.55 3.64 -2.19
CA THR A 198 -9.76 4.87 -2.12
C THR A 198 -9.07 4.90 -0.77
N GLY A 199 -7.86 5.46 -0.70
CA GLY A 199 -7.19 5.66 0.56
C GLY A 199 -6.10 6.71 0.50
N VAL A 200 -5.66 7.13 1.67
CA VAL A 200 -4.61 8.13 1.84
C VAL A 200 -3.54 7.64 2.80
N THR A 201 -2.30 8.09 2.60
CA THR A 201 -1.26 7.99 3.61
C THR A 201 -0.85 9.39 4.02
N GLY A 202 -0.73 9.63 5.31
CA GLY A 202 -0.36 10.93 5.84
C GLY A 202 0.03 10.84 7.32
N ASP A 203 0.47 11.96 7.86
CA ASP A 203 0.62 12.08 9.31
C ASP A 203 -0.74 12.49 9.91
N PRO A 204 -1.37 11.64 10.74
CA PRO A 204 -2.67 11.92 11.32
C PRO A 204 -2.66 13.17 12.23
N ALA A 205 -1.51 13.53 12.80
CA ALA A 205 -1.39 14.69 13.68
C ALA A 205 -1.39 16.00 12.90
N SER A 206 -0.60 16.09 11.82
CA SER A 206 -0.50 17.28 10.99
C SER A 206 -1.59 17.37 9.92
N LYS A 207 -2.34 16.29 9.67
CA LYS A 207 -3.31 16.14 8.56
C LYS A 207 -2.68 16.36 7.18
N VAL A 208 -1.36 16.25 7.08
CA VAL A 208 -0.65 16.36 5.81
C VAL A 208 -0.78 15.04 5.06
N VAL A 209 -1.42 15.09 3.89
CA VAL A 209 -1.57 13.95 3.00
C VAL A 209 -0.29 13.81 2.18
N VAL A 210 0.44 12.71 2.40
CA VAL A 210 1.69 12.40 1.71
C VAL A 210 1.43 11.65 0.40
N SER A 211 0.39 10.82 0.37
CA SER A 211 -0.02 10.12 -0.84
C SER A 211 -1.53 9.88 -0.87
N ARG A 212 -2.04 9.71 -2.08
CA ARG A 212 -3.40 9.25 -2.36
C ARG A 212 -3.31 7.99 -3.21
N ALA A 213 -4.13 7.01 -2.91
CA ALA A 213 -4.13 5.74 -3.59
C ALA A 213 -5.55 5.28 -3.94
N VAL A 214 -5.65 4.58 -5.06
CA VAL A 214 -6.88 3.90 -5.51
C VAL A 214 -6.52 2.48 -5.88
N ALA A 215 -7.31 1.52 -5.42
CA ALA A 215 -7.25 0.13 -5.85
C ALA A 215 -8.58 -0.27 -6.49
N HIS A 216 -8.52 -0.84 -7.68
CA HIS A 216 -9.67 -1.35 -8.42
C HIS A 216 -9.53 -2.86 -8.59
N LEU A 217 -10.37 -3.61 -7.86
CA LEU A 217 -10.49 -5.06 -7.97
C LEU A 217 -11.51 -5.39 -9.06
N ARG A 218 -11.04 -6.03 -10.12
CA ARG A 218 -11.85 -6.39 -11.28
C ARG A 218 -12.56 -7.73 -11.08
N VAL A 219 -13.55 -7.99 -11.93
CA VAL A 219 -14.34 -9.24 -11.90
C VAL A 219 -13.50 -10.49 -12.20
N ASP A 220 -12.42 -10.34 -12.94
CA ASP A 220 -11.44 -11.41 -13.23
C ASP A 220 -10.48 -11.67 -12.05
N GLY A 221 -10.57 -10.89 -10.98
CA GLY A 221 -9.72 -10.98 -9.80
C GLY A 221 -8.39 -10.22 -9.91
N SER A 222 -8.10 -9.59 -11.05
CA SER A 222 -6.93 -8.71 -11.19
C SER A 222 -7.15 -7.41 -10.41
N VAL A 223 -6.04 -6.78 -9.99
CA VAL A 223 -6.08 -5.50 -9.28
C VAL A 223 -5.22 -4.48 -9.98
N VAL A 224 -5.78 -3.30 -10.19
CA VAL A 224 -5.04 -2.11 -10.62
C VAL A 224 -4.97 -1.14 -9.45
N GLN A 225 -3.76 -0.86 -8.98
CA GLN A 225 -3.50 0.12 -7.94
C GLN A 225 -2.79 1.33 -8.55
N VAL A 226 -3.27 2.53 -8.27
CA VAL A 226 -2.63 3.78 -8.68
C VAL A 226 -2.40 4.62 -7.44
N THR A 227 -1.16 5.04 -7.21
CA THR A 227 -0.78 5.88 -6.06
C THR A 227 -0.06 7.11 -6.55
N ALA A 228 -0.54 8.29 -6.17
CA ALA A 228 0.16 9.55 -6.37
C ALA A 228 0.79 10.02 -5.06
N TYR A 229 1.94 10.66 -5.18
CA TYR A 229 2.70 11.16 -4.03
C TYR A 229 2.76 12.69 -4.08
N GLY A 230 2.79 13.33 -2.92
CA GLY A 230 3.21 14.71 -2.76
C GLY A 230 4.73 14.88 -2.86
N TYR A 231 5.43 13.96 -3.55
CA TYR A 231 6.86 14.03 -3.82
C TYR A 231 7.21 13.16 -5.03
N ASP A 232 8.37 13.39 -5.66
CA ASP A 232 8.90 12.44 -6.65
C ASP A 232 9.56 11.25 -5.92
N PRO A 233 9.02 10.01 -5.97
CA PRO A 233 9.60 8.87 -5.25
C PRO A 233 11.00 8.48 -5.73
N GLY A 234 11.49 8.99 -6.86
CA GLY A 234 12.85 8.81 -7.34
C GLY A 234 13.82 9.96 -7.03
N ARG A 235 13.32 11.16 -6.70
CA ARG A 235 14.16 12.37 -6.53
C ARG A 235 13.97 13.08 -5.19
N GLY A 236 12.91 12.78 -4.44
CA GLY A 236 12.69 13.26 -3.09
C GLY A 236 12.28 14.73 -2.97
N SER A 237 11.85 15.39 -4.04
CA SER A 237 11.33 16.77 -3.97
C SER A 237 9.92 16.76 -3.40
N GLU A 238 9.75 17.23 -2.17
CA GLU A 238 8.45 17.39 -1.51
C GLU A 238 7.64 18.53 -2.17
N LEU A 239 6.35 18.27 -2.39
CA LEU A 239 5.33 19.20 -2.86
C LEU A 239 4.37 19.53 -1.71
N PRO A 240 3.75 20.71 -1.71
CA PRO A 240 2.78 21.08 -0.66
C PRO A 240 1.53 20.18 -0.69
N ASP A 241 1.16 19.68 -1.87
CA ASP A 241 -0.03 18.86 -2.10
C ASP A 241 0.28 17.67 -3.02
N VAL A 242 -0.52 16.60 -2.90
CA VAL A 242 -0.48 15.45 -3.83
C VAL A 242 -0.98 15.90 -5.20
N ALA A 243 -0.15 15.72 -6.23
CA ALA A 243 -0.38 16.26 -7.57
C ALA A 243 -1.67 15.75 -8.25
N LEU A 244 -2.10 14.52 -7.94
CA LEU A 244 -3.30 13.93 -8.55
C LEU A 244 -4.53 13.98 -7.63
N THR A 245 -5.69 14.25 -8.24
CA THR A 245 -6.99 14.14 -7.57
C THR A 245 -7.44 12.68 -7.46
N VAL A 246 -8.40 12.41 -6.56
CA VAL A 246 -9.00 11.08 -6.45
C VAL A 246 -9.66 10.68 -7.78
N ASP A 247 -10.38 11.58 -8.44
CA ASP A 247 -11.05 11.30 -9.71
C ASP A 247 -10.07 10.89 -10.82
N GLN A 248 -8.89 11.54 -10.89
CA GLN A 248 -7.84 11.17 -11.84
C GLN A 248 -7.27 9.78 -11.55
N LEU A 249 -7.04 9.47 -10.27
CA LEU A 249 -6.57 8.13 -9.85
C LEU A 249 -7.62 7.06 -10.16
N VAL A 250 -8.90 7.33 -9.90
CA VAL A 250 -10.02 6.44 -10.23
C VAL A 250 -10.10 6.23 -11.74
N ALA A 251 -10.00 7.29 -12.55
CA ALA A 251 -10.02 7.18 -14.00
C ALA A 251 -8.87 6.31 -14.54
N LEU A 252 -7.66 6.43 -14.00
CA LEU A 252 -6.54 5.54 -14.37
C LEU A 252 -6.76 4.09 -13.89
N ALA A 253 -7.17 3.89 -12.64
CA ALA A 253 -7.34 2.56 -12.05
C ALA A 253 -8.49 1.76 -12.70
N THR A 254 -9.52 2.48 -13.17
CA THR A 254 -10.71 1.90 -13.79
C THR A 254 -10.64 1.81 -15.31
N ASP A 255 -9.54 2.24 -15.94
CA ASP A 255 -9.39 2.10 -17.39
C ASP A 255 -9.29 0.62 -17.78
N PRO A 256 -10.23 0.10 -18.61
CA PRO A 256 -10.27 -1.32 -18.94
C PRO A 256 -9.04 -1.78 -19.74
N ASN A 257 -8.36 -0.87 -20.44
CA ASN A 257 -7.19 -1.22 -21.24
C ASN A 257 -5.91 -1.35 -20.40
N LEU A 258 -5.92 -0.86 -19.17
CA LEU A 258 -4.78 -0.98 -18.26
C LEU A 258 -4.83 -2.34 -17.56
N ALA A 259 -4.54 -3.42 -18.27
CA ALA A 259 -4.53 -4.79 -17.76
C ALA A 259 -3.14 -5.43 -17.94
N VAL A 260 -2.86 -6.48 -17.16
CA VAL A 260 -1.76 -7.40 -17.51
C VAL A 260 -2.23 -8.15 -18.77
N PRO A 261 -1.51 -8.06 -19.90
CA PRO A 261 -1.85 -8.80 -21.11
C PRO A 261 -1.69 -10.31 -20.90
#